data_AF-A0A8T2NJX1-F1
#
_entry.id   AF-A0A8T2NJX1-F1
#
_cell.length_a   1.000
_cell.length_b   1.000
_cell.length_c   1.000
_cell.angle_alpha   90.00
_cell.angle_beta   90.00
_cell.angle_gamma   90.00
#
_symmetry.space_group_name_H-M   'P 1'
#
loop_
_entity.id
_entity.type
_entity.pdbx_description
1 polymer ?
#
loop_
_entity_poly.entity_id
_entity_poly.type
_entity_poly.pdbx_seq_one_letter_code
_entity_poly.pdbx_strand_id
1 'polypeptide(L)'
;MKRICCRCGATFSVSQSGRHVRKEECNYHYGKVKENKVPGGMETRYTCCEGAIGTPGCQVFKLHVHDAVSLYGFVSSPQRSLHDSGCPGVFALDCEMCYTTHGLELARVTVVNSSLQVIYDTFVKPDNEVIDYNTRFSGVTEEDLIGCSSSIRDVQEVLQSFISADTILIGHSLEKDLCALKFRFSFFTAPLWTLPWYSRTVSDCRTNEGSVA
;
A
#
# COMPACT_ATOMS: atom_id res chain seq x y z
N MET A 1 10.11 -0.88 -21.47
CA MET A 1 9.89 -2.06 -20.61
C MET A 1 8.41 -2.41 -20.62
N LYS A 2 8.06 -3.70 -20.58
CA LYS A 2 6.65 -4.15 -20.49
C LYS A 2 6.23 -4.30 -19.03
N ARG A 3 4.98 -3.93 -18.71
CA ARG A 3 4.35 -4.03 -17.38
C ARG A 3 2.95 -4.63 -17.52
N ILE A 4 2.41 -5.16 -16.43
CA ILE A 4 1.04 -5.67 -16.36
C ILE A 4 0.22 -4.69 -15.53
N CYS A 5 -0.95 -4.30 -16.03
CA CYS A 5 -1.84 -3.39 -15.32
C CYS A 5 -2.53 -4.11 -14.16
N CYS A 6 -2.41 -3.61 -12.93
CA CYS A 6 -3.04 -4.23 -11.77
C CYS A 6 -4.58 -4.08 -11.73
N ARG A 7 -5.15 -3.21 -12.58
CA ARG A 7 -6.60 -2.98 -12.67
C ARG A 7 -7.31 -3.88 -13.69
N CYS A 8 -6.71 -4.04 -14.87
CA CYS A 8 -7.35 -4.75 -15.99
C CYS A 8 -6.56 -5.96 -16.51
N GLY A 9 -5.34 -6.20 -16.01
CA GLY A 9 -4.47 -7.30 -16.47
C GLY A 9 -3.80 -7.07 -17.83
N ALA A 10 -4.12 -5.99 -18.54
CA ALA A 10 -3.51 -5.69 -19.84
C ALA A 10 -2.00 -5.43 -19.72
N THR A 11 -1.23 -5.89 -20.70
CA THR A 11 0.20 -5.56 -20.81
C THR A 11 0.35 -4.21 -21.48
N PHE A 12 1.13 -3.30 -20.88
CA PHE A 12 1.42 -1.97 -21.41
C PHE A 12 2.92 -1.70 -21.39
N SER A 13 3.37 -0.69 -22.14
CA SER A 13 4.79 -0.35 -22.28
C SER A 13 5.11 1.01 -21.67
N VAL A 14 6.18 1.04 -20.88
CA VAL A 14 6.76 2.26 -20.30
C VAL A 14 8.20 2.47 -20.80
N SER A 15 8.63 3.72 -20.85
CA SER A 15 10.01 4.12 -21.09
C SER A 15 10.92 3.74 -19.92
N GLN A 16 12.21 4.00 -20.02
CA GLN A 16 13.16 3.76 -18.93
C GLN A 16 12.89 4.67 -17.71
N SER A 17 12.28 5.84 -17.92
CA SER A 17 11.87 6.78 -16.86
C SER A 17 10.45 6.54 -16.35
N GLY A 18 9.86 5.37 -16.61
CA GLY A 18 8.52 5.00 -16.12
C GLY A 18 7.35 5.61 -16.90
N ARG A 19 7.56 6.60 -17.76
CA ARG A 19 6.48 7.23 -18.55
C ARG A 19 5.92 6.27 -19.60
N HIS A 20 4.60 6.24 -19.78
CA HIS A 20 3.93 5.42 -20.79
C HIS A 20 4.39 5.78 -22.21
N VAL A 21 4.69 4.75 -23.01
CA VAL A 21 5.11 4.94 -24.42
C VAL A 21 3.92 5.30 -25.31
N ARG A 22 2.71 4.84 -24.94
CA ARG A 22 1.46 5.12 -25.62
C ARG A 22 0.38 5.43 -24.59
N LYS A 23 -0.58 6.28 -24.97
CA LYS A 23 -1.80 6.50 -24.19
C LYS A 23 -2.81 5.45 -24.61
N GLU A 24 -3.12 4.56 -23.69
CA GLU A 24 -4.06 3.45 -23.87
C GLU A 24 -5.04 3.49 -22.71
N GLU A 25 -6.34 3.42 -23.03
CA GLU A 25 -7.40 3.48 -22.03
C GLU A 25 -7.49 2.17 -21.24
N CYS A 26 -7.42 2.28 -19.93
CA CYS A 26 -7.64 1.18 -19.01
C CYS A 26 -9.14 1.06 -18.71
N ASN A 27 -9.76 0.00 -19.21
CA ASN A 27 -11.13 -0.40 -18.90
C ASN A 27 -11.11 -1.47 -17.80
N TYR A 28 -11.67 -1.18 -16.63
CA TYR A 28 -11.59 -2.08 -15.47
C TYR A 28 -12.83 -2.04 -14.57
N HIS A 29 -12.97 -3.07 -13.74
CA HIS A 29 -13.91 -3.11 -12.63
C HIS A 29 -13.14 -2.84 -11.34
N TYR A 30 -13.49 -1.77 -10.61
CA TYR A 30 -12.84 -1.48 -9.33
C TYR A 30 -13.43 -2.32 -8.18
N GLY A 31 -14.63 -2.87 -8.38
CA GLY A 31 -15.34 -3.67 -7.39
C GLY A 31 -14.82 -5.10 -7.35
N LYS A 32 -14.92 -5.73 -6.18
CA LYS A 32 -14.63 -7.15 -6.01
C LYS A 32 -15.73 -7.99 -6.64
N VAL A 33 -15.42 -9.23 -6.93
CA VAL A 33 -16.41 -10.23 -7.34
C VAL A 33 -17.13 -10.73 -6.09
N LYS A 34 -18.47 -10.68 -6.07
CA LYS A 34 -19.31 -11.13 -4.96
C LYS A 34 -20.30 -12.18 -5.45
N GLU A 35 -20.37 -13.27 -4.71
CA GLU A 35 -21.36 -14.33 -4.90
C GLU A 35 -22.61 -14.04 -4.07
N ASN A 36 -23.77 -14.08 -4.71
CA ASN A 36 -25.06 -13.87 -4.08
C ASN A 36 -25.95 -15.10 -4.28
N LYS A 37 -26.71 -15.47 -3.25
CA LYS A 37 -27.74 -16.51 -3.35
C LYS A 37 -28.96 -15.94 -4.05
N VAL A 38 -29.41 -16.59 -5.12
CA VAL A 38 -30.60 -16.23 -5.87
C VAL A 38 -31.55 -17.43 -5.94
N PRO A 39 -32.86 -17.24 -6.16
CA PRO A 39 -33.75 -18.36 -6.45
C PRO A 39 -33.23 -19.13 -7.67
N GLY A 40 -32.87 -20.40 -7.48
CA GLY A 40 -32.31 -21.24 -8.54
C GLY A 40 -30.78 -21.38 -8.56
N GLY A 41 -30.04 -20.78 -7.62
CA GLY A 41 -28.61 -21.07 -7.46
C GLY A 41 -27.78 -19.95 -6.85
N MET A 42 -26.51 -19.92 -7.24
CA MET A 42 -25.56 -18.86 -6.90
C MET A 42 -25.28 -18.03 -8.15
N GLU A 43 -25.23 -16.72 -7.97
CA GLU A 43 -24.89 -15.79 -9.03
C GLU A 43 -23.73 -14.92 -8.60
N THR A 44 -22.75 -14.76 -9.49
CA THR A 44 -21.53 -14.02 -9.19
C THR A 44 -21.45 -12.74 -10.02
N ARG A 45 -21.33 -11.58 -9.34
CA ARG A 45 -21.38 -10.25 -9.95
C ARG A 45 -20.29 -9.34 -9.39
N TYR A 46 -19.88 -8.32 -10.16
CA TYR A 46 -18.98 -7.27 -9.67
C TYR A 46 -19.71 -6.32 -8.71
N THR A 47 -19.10 -5.96 -7.59
CA THR A 47 -19.70 -5.03 -6.61
C THR A 47 -19.72 -3.58 -7.08
N CYS A 48 -19.04 -3.23 -8.17
CA CYS A 48 -18.99 -1.86 -8.70
C CYS A 48 -20.18 -1.49 -9.58
N CYS A 49 -20.72 -2.45 -10.33
CA CYS A 49 -21.75 -2.21 -11.34
C CYS A 49 -22.80 -3.33 -11.45
N GLU A 50 -22.70 -4.36 -10.63
CA GLU A 50 -23.53 -5.58 -10.68
C GLU A 50 -23.42 -6.37 -12.00
N GLY A 51 -22.46 -6.02 -12.85
CA GLY A 51 -22.16 -6.75 -14.08
C GLY A 51 -21.72 -8.19 -13.80
N ALA A 52 -22.04 -9.09 -14.73
CA ALA A 52 -21.57 -10.48 -14.69
C ALA A 52 -20.05 -10.57 -14.88
N ILE A 53 -19.44 -11.65 -14.37
CA ILE A 53 -18.01 -11.94 -14.60
C ILE A 53 -17.71 -11.99 -16.10
N GLY A 54 -16.58 -11.38 -16.51
CA GLY A 54 -16.14 -11.35 -17.91
C GLY A 54 -16.74 -10.22 -18.74
N THR A 55 -17.67 -9.43 -18.19
CA THR A 55 -18.13 -8.19 -18.85
C THR A 55 -17.00 -7.15 -18.92
N PRO A 56 -16.98 -6.28 -19.95
CA PRO A 56 -16.03 -5.17 -20.03
C PRO A 56 -16.06 -4.30 -18.76
N GLY A 57 -14.91 -3.72 -18.42
CA GLY A 57 -14.78 -2.85 -17.24
C GLY A 57 -15.79 -1.70 -17.23
N CYS A 58 -16.43 -1.46 -16.08
CA CYS A 58 -17.41 -0.38 -15.94
C CYS A 58 -16.78 1.00 -15.67
N GLN A 59 -15.45 1.07 -15.52
CA GLN A 59 -14.70 2.30 -15.33
C GLN A 59 -13.62 2.40 -16.41
N VAL A 60 -13.45 3.61 -16.93
CA VAL A 60 -12.39 3.94 -17.88
C VAL A 60 -11.40 4.90 -17.21
N PHE A 61 -10.12 4.67 -17.41
CA PHE A 61 -9.04 5.58 -17.02
C PHE A 61 -8.03 5.75 -18.16
N LYS A 62 -7.38 6.91 -18.24
CA LYS A 62 -6.57 7.30 -19.42
C LYS A 62 -5.25 6.52 -19.57
N LEU A 63 -4.80 5.87 -18.50
CA LEU A 63 -3.52 5.17 -18.43
C LEU A 63 -3.65 3.85 -17.68
N HIS A 64 -2.75 2.91 -17.95
CA HIS A 64 -2.60 1.70 -17.13
C HIS A 64 -1.71 1.98 -15.92
N VAL A 65 -1.94 1.29 -14.81
CA VAL A 65 -1.18 1.46 -13.56
C VAL A 65 -0.65 0.12 -13.06
N HIS A 66 0.44 0.12 -12.29
CA HIS A 66 0.98 -1.09 -11.67
C HIS A 66 1.26 -0.85 -10.18
N ASP A 67 1.22 -1.92 -9.40
CA ASP A 67 1.32 -1.92 -7.93
C ASP A 67 2.75 -2.13 -7.41
N ALA A 68 3.74 -2.21 -8.29
CA ALA A 68 5.14 -2.28 -7.87
C ALA A 68 5.49 -1.14 -6.90
N VAL A 69 6.18 -1.46 -5.81
CA VAL A 69 6.71 -0.52 -4.84
C VAL A 69 8.23 -0.51 -4.97
N SER A 70 8.87 0.65 -4.85
CA SER A 70 10.33 0.75 -4.87
C SER A 70 10.96 0.01 -3.69
N LEU A 71 11.96 -0.84 -3.95
CA LEU A 71 12.72 -1.57 -2.92
C LEU A 71 13.89 -0.75 -2.32
N TYR A 72 14.04 0.51 -2.72
CA TYR A 72 15.11 1.40 -2.29
C TYR A 72 14.61 2.42 -1.26
N GLY A 73 15.52 2.89 -0.39
CA GLY A 73 15.23 3.92 0.62
C GLY A 73 14.62 3.38 1.91
N PHE A 74 14.80 2.09 2.19
CA PHE A 74 14.27 1.48 3.41
C PHE A 74 15.08 1.81 4.66
N VAL A 75 14.44 2.48 5.61
CA VAL A 75 14.99 2.70 6.97
C VAL A 75 14.59 1.55 7.90
N SER A 76 15.31 1.37 9.01
CA SER A 76 14.94 0.39 10.05
C SER A 76 14.45 1.11 11.29
N SER A 77 13.58 0.45 12.07
CA SER A 77 13.27 0.94 13.41
C SER A 77 14.54 0.97 14.28
N PRO A 78 14.73 2.02 15.09
CA PRO A 78 15.80 2.05 16.06
C PRO A 78 15.63 0.93 17.09
N GLN A 79 16.76 0.38 17.52
CA GLN A 79 16.80 -0.51 18.68
C GLN A 79 16.45 0.29 19.92
N ARG A 80 15.62 -0.30 20.78
CA ARG A 80 15.31 0.32 22.06
C ARG A 80 16.53 0.28 22.97
N SER A 81 16.80 1.37 23.68
CA SER A 81 17.89 1.37 24.65
C SER A 81 17.55 0.41 25.80
N LEU A 82 18.51 -0.40 26.24
CA LEU A 82 18.32 -1.35 27.36
C LEU A 82 17.97 -0.66 28.70
N HIS A 83 18.16 0.66 28.78
CA HIS A 83 17.84 1.48 29.95
C HIS A 83 16.44 2.12 29.89
N ASP A 84 15.72 1.97 28.78
CA ASP A 84 14.38 2.51 28.63
C ASP A 84 13.33 1.52 29.16
N SER A 85 13.02 1.66 30.45
CA SER A 85 12.02 0.85 31.16
C SER A 85 10.56 1.21 30.81
N GLY A 86 10.32 2.12 29.87
CA GLY A 86 8.96 2.54 29.49
C GLY A 86 8.13 1.42 28.84
N CYS A 87 6.84 1.65 28.63
CA CYS A 87 6.06 0.81 27.73
C CYS A 87 6.49 1.07 26.27
N PRO A 88 6.71 0.05 25.43
CA PRO A 88 7.21 0.24 24.05
C PRO A 88 6.23 0.95 23.10
N GLY A 89 5.02 1.27 23.56
CA GLY A 89 4.00 1.97 22.80
C GLY A 89 3.16 1.04 21.93
N VAL A 90 1.89 1.43 21.75
CA VAL A 90 0.95 0.77 20.83
C VAL A 90 0.39 1.84 19.91
N PHE A 91 0.59 1.66 18.60
CA PHE A 91 0.11 2.62 17.59
C PHE A 91 -0.65 1.89 16.50
N ALA A 92 -1.77 2.48 16.09
CA ALA A 92 -2.42 2.12 14.84
C ALA A 92 -1.84 2.97 13.70
N LEU A 93 -1.54 2.34 12.57
CA LEU A 93 -0.93 2.95 11.40
C LEU A 93 -1.80 2.66 10.19
N ASP A 94 -2.04 3.69 9.38
CA ASP A 94 -2.75 3.58 8.11
C ASP A 94 -2.08 4.49 7.07
N CYS A 95 -1.95 3.98 5.85
CA CYS A 95 -1.30 4.69 4.75
C CYS A 95 -2.21 4.75 3.55
N GLU A 96 -2.20 5.90 2.89
CA GLU A 96 -2.83 6.08 1.59
C GLU A 96 -1.79 6.22 0.51
N MET A 97 -2.01 5.54 -0.61
CA MET A 97 -1.08 5.50 -1.73
C MET A 97 -1.72 6.03 -3.00
N CYS A 98 -0.88 6.60 -3.86
CA CYS A 98 -1.22 7.00 -5.22
C CYS A 98 -0.39 6.21 -6.23
N TYR A 99 -0.88 6.13 -7.47
CA TYR A 99 -0.12 5.57 -8.57
C TYR A 99 0.70 6.66 -9.24
N THR A 100 1.98 6.37 -9.46
CA THR A 100 2.94 7.22 -10.16
C THR A 100 3.48 6.51 -11.39
N THR A 101 4.31 7.20 -12.16
CA THR A 101 5.09 6.62 -13.27
C THR A 101 5.98 5.43 -12.85
N HIS A 102 6.28 5.28 -11.56
CA HIS A 102 7.14 4.22 -11.03
C HIS A 102 6.40 3.19 -10.17
N GLY A 103 5.07 3.27 -10.09
CA GLY A 103 4.22 2.36 -9.33
C GLY A 103 3.56 3.03 -8.14
N LEU A 104 3.31 2.29 -7.07
CA LEU A 104 2.65 2.82 -5.88
C LEU A 104 3.64 3.62 -5.00
N GLU A 105 3.25 4.83 -4.63
CA GLU A 105 3.98 5.67 -3.69
C GLU A 105 3.05 6.22 -2.59
N LEU A 106 3.61 6.45 -1.41
CA LEU A 106 2.90 7.01 -0.26
C LEU A 106 2.40 8.42 -0.57
N ALA A 107 1.15 8.69 -0.22
CA ALA A 107 0.49 9.98 -0.40
C ALA A 107 -0.02 10.57 0.92
N ARG A 108 -0.37 9.73 1.92
CA ARG A 108 -0.71 10.16 3.28
C ARG A 108 -0.37 9.06 4.28
N VAL A 109 0.00 9.46 5.50
CA VAL A 109 0.16 8.55 6.63
C VAL A 109 -0.59 9.09 7.83
N THR A 110 -1.29 8.20 8.54
CA THR A 110 -1.96 8.51 9.81
C THR A 110 -1.51 7.54 10.89
N VAL A 111 -1.21 8.06 12.07
CA VAL A 111 -0.83 7.29 13.26
C VAL A 111 -1.71 7.71 14.43
N VAL A 112 -2.27 6.72 15.10
CA VAL A 112 -3.15 6.88 16.26
C VAL A 112 -2.56 6.13 17.46
N ASN A 113 -2.58 6.74 18.65
CA ASN A 113 -2.11 6.10 19.88
C ASN A 113 -3.19 5.21 20.54
N SER A 114 -2.83 4.50 21.61
CA SER A 114 -3.74 3.64 22.38
C SER A 114 -4.92 4.38 23.03
N SER A 115 -4.86 5.72 23.13
CA SER A 115 -5.94 6.57 23.61
C SER A 115 -6.84 7.09 22.47
N LEU A 116 -6.70 6.50 21.28
CA LEU A 116 -7.46 6.85 20.07
C LEU A 116 -7.23 8.30 19.59
N GLN A 117 -6.10 8.90 19.96
CA GLN A 117 -5.72 10.23 19.52
C GLN A 117 -4.81 10.13 18.30
N VAL A 118 -5.09 10.95 17.28
CA VAL A 118 -4.21 11.14 16.12
C VAL A 118 -2.96 11.87 16.60
N ILE A 119 -1.83 11.19 16.55
CA ILE A 119 -0.53 11.74 16.96
C ILE A 119 0.33 12.18 15.77
N TYR A 120 0.02 11.67 14.58
CA TYR A 120 0.68 12.04 13.35
C TYR A 120 -0.30 11.85 12.19
N ASP A 121 -0.52 12.88 11.39
CA ASP A 121 -1.32 12.81 10.16
C ASP A 121 -0.73 13.82 9.18
N THR A 122 -0.24 13.32 8.05
CA THR A 122 0.41 14.19 7.06
C THR A 122 0.27 13.63 5.66
N PHE A 123 0.12 14.54 4.70
CA PHE A 123 0.31 14.22 3.29
C PHE A 123 1.81 14.10 2.99
N VAL A 124 2.13 13.28 2.00
CA VAL A 124 3.49 12.98 1.58
C VAL A 124 3.61 13.26 0.10
N LYS A 125 4.62 14.04 -0.27
CA LYS A 125 4.93 14.33 -1.67
C LYS A 125 5.57 13.10 -2.31
N PRO A 126 4.96 12.49 -3.34
CA PRO A 126 5.56 11.39 -4.07
C PRO A 126 6.84 11.84 -4.78
N ASP A 127 7.82 10.94 -4.91
CA ASP A 127 9.09 11.21 -5.59
C ASP A 127 8.88 11.33 -7.11
N ASN A 128 7.85 10.66 -7.63
CA ASN A 128 7.58 10.52 -9.05
C ASN A 128 6.27 11.20 -9.47
N GLU A 129 6.16 11.52 -10.77
CA GLU A 129 4.95 12.10 -11.37
C GLU A 129 3.72 11.20 -11.08
N VAL A 130 2.75 11.74 -10.36
CA VAL A 130 1.48 11.07 -10.04
C VAL A 130 0.66 10.94 -11.32
N ILE A 131 0.23 9.71 -11.63
CA ILE A 131 -0.63 9.40 -12.77
C ILE A 131 -2.07 9.20 -12.33
N ASP A 132 -2.31 8.73 -11.10
CA ASP A 132 -3.64 8.58 -10.52
C ASP A 132 -3.56 8.67 -8.98
N TYR A 133 -4.24 9.67 -8.40
CA TYR A 133 -4.32 9.89 -6.95
C TYR A 133 -5.07 8.79 -6.19
N ASN A 134 -5.78 7.92 -6.92
CA ASN A 134 -6.56 6.82 -6.37
C ASN A 134 -7.67 7.30 -5.41
N THR A 135 -8.16 8.53 -5.60
CA THR A 135 -9.04 9.28 -4.68
C THR A 135 -10.27 8.51 -4.22
N ARG A 136 -10.83 7.64 -5.07
CA ARG A 136 -11.97 6.77 -4.71
C ARG A 136 -11.70 5.93 -3.46
N PHE A 137 -10.46 5.48 -3.31
CA PHE A 137 -10.03 4.62 -2.21
C PHE A 137 -9.22 5.40 -1.18
N SER A 138 -8.35 6.32 -1.64
CA SER A 138 -7.44 7.04 -0.76
C SER A 138 -8.02 8.30 -0.12
N GLY A 139 -9.08 8.86 -0.71
CA GLY A 139 -9.55 10.20 -0.36
C GLY A 139 -8.58 11.34 -0.71
N VAL A 140 -7.37 11.04 -1.20
CA VAL A 140 -6.35 12.03 -1.55
C VAL A 140 -6.69 12.69 -2.89
N THR A 141 -6.66 14.00 -2.91
CA THR A 141 -6.89 14.83 -4.10
C THR A 141 -5.59 15.40 -4.66
N GLU A 142 -5.64 15.99 -5.84
CA GLU A 142 -4.49 16.68 -6.44
C GLU A 142 -4.09 17.89 -5.61
N GLU A 143 -5.08 18.62 -5.10
CA GLU A 143 -4.91 19.82 -4.26
C GLU A 143 -4.16 19.50 -2.96
N ASP A 144 -4.44 18.34 -2.35
CA ASP A 144 -3.76 17.89 -1.13
C ASP A 144 -2.25 17.71 -1.34
N LEU A 145 -1.83 17.25 -2.53
CA LEU A 145 -0.43 16.96 -2.82
C LEU A 145 0.33 18.14 -3.43
N ILE A 146 -0.33 19.08 -4.11
CA ILE A 146 0.32 20.27 -4.70
C ILE A 146 0.98 21.14 -3.62
N GLY A 147 0.31 21.32 -2.48
CA GLY A 147 0.82 22.11 -1.35
C GLY A 147 1.75 21.35 -0.41
N CYS A 148 1.88 20.04 -0.59
CA CYS A 148 2.66 19.19 0.30
C CYS A 148 4.17 19.31 0.00
N SER A 149 4.96 19.59 1.04
CA SER A 149 6.43 19.59 0.98
C SER A 149 7.07 18.40 1.71
N SER A 150 6.31 17.68 2.54
CA SER A 150 6.82 16.57 3.34
C SER A 150 7.27 15.43 2.44
N SER A 151 8.54 15.08 2.50
CA SER A 151 9.09 13.93 1.80
C SER A 151 8.88 12.65 2.60
N ILE A 152 9.05 11.51 1.93
CA ILE A 152 9.08 10.20 2.61
C ILE A 152 10.15 10.14 3.71
N ARG A 153 11.26 10.87 3.58
CA ARG A 153 12.34 10.89 4.57
C ARG A 153 11.93 11.63 5.83
N ASP A 154 11.26 12.77 5.69
CA ASP A 154 10.76 13.54 6.83
C ASP A 154 9.76 12.70 7.65
N VAL A 155 8.89 11.95 6.96
CA VAL A 155 7.98 10.99 7.59
C VAL A 155 8.76 9.90 8.33
N GLN A 156 9.74 9.30 7.67
CA GLN A 156 10.57 8.24 8.28
C GLN A 156 11.28 8.72 9.55
N GLU A 157 11.85 9.93 9.54
CA GLU A 157 12.51 10.52 10.71
C GLU A 157 11.55 10.73 11.87
N VAL A 158 10.34 11.25 11.58
CA VAL A 158 9.30 11.43 12.60
C VAL A 158 8.83 10.08 13.15
N LEU A 159 8.57 9.08 12.30
CA LEU A 159 8.19 7.76 12.76
C LEU A 159 9.28 7.11 13.63
N GLN A 160 10.56 7.26 13.26
CA GLN A 160 11.69 6.76 14.06
C GLN A 160 11.82 7.42 15.43
N SER A 161 11.24 8.60 15.65
CA SER A 161 11.32 9.29 16.93
C SER A 161 10.43 8.67 18.01
N PHE A 162 9.41 7.88 17.63
CA PHE A 162 8.48 7.25 18.57
C PHE A 162 8.16 5.77 18.28
N ILE A 163 8.52 5.24 17.12
CA ILE A 163 8.42 3.81 16.77
C ILE A 163 9.81 3.18 16.94
N SER A 164 9.90 2.20 17.83
CA SER A 164 11.10 1.39 18.08
C SER A 164 10.87 -0.07 17.69
N ALA A 165 11.92 -0.90 17.74
CA ALA A 165 11.82 -2.34 17.46
C ALA A 165 10.80 -3.09 18.36
N ASP A 166 10.52 -2.58 19.55
CA ASP A 166 9.60 -3.22 20.51
C ASP A 166 8.15 -2.70 20.40
N THR A 167 7.93 -1.63 19.62
CA THR A 167 6.64 -0.98 19.47
C THR A 167 5.61 -1.88 18.81
N ILE A 168 4.37 -1.92 19.32
CA ILE A 168 3.31 -2.71 18.70
C ILE A 168 2.58 -1.84 17.68
N LEU A 169 2.68 -2.23 16.41
CA LEU A 169 1.93 -1.61 15.31
C LEU A 169 0.68 -2.42 14.97
N ILE A 170 -0.44 -1.72 14.81
CA ILE A 170 -1.75 -2.28 14.46
C ILE A 170 -2.21 -1.69 13.12
N GLY A 171 -2.68 -2.53 12.20
CA GLY A 171 -3.21 -2.10 10.90
C GLY A 171 -3.88 -3.25 10.16
N HIS A 172 -4.70 -2.96 9.14
CA HIS A 172 -5.44 -3.99 8.40
C HIS A 172 -4.57 -4.69 7.34
N SER A 173 -3.55 -4.04 6.79
CA SER A 173 -2.65 -4.59 5.77
C SER A 173 -1.25 -4.00 5.91
N LEU A 174 -0.75 -4.05 7.13
CA LEU A 174 0.42 -3.29 7.61
C LEU A 174 1.68 -3.44 6.73
N GLU A 175 1.82 -4.56 6.04
CA GLU A 175 2.97 -4.82 5.16
C GLU A 175 3.00 -3.93 3.94
N LYS A 176 1.82 -3.64 3.38
CA LYS A 176 1.69 -2.70 2.27
C LYS A 176 2.02 -1.29 2.75
N ASP A 177 1.53 -0.94 3.95
CA ASP A 177 1.79 0.35 4.59
C ASP A 177 3.29 0.52 4.87
N LEU A 178 3.93 -0.49 5.47
CA LEU A 178 5.37 -0.50 5.75
C LEU A 178 6.23 -0.50 4.48
N CYS A 179 5.79 -1.18 3.42
CA CYS A 179 6.45 -1.10 2.11
C CYS A 179 6.34 0.30 1.50
N ALA A 180 5.16 0.92 1.53
CA ALA A 180 4.95 2.28 1.04
C ALA A 180 5.77 3.31 1.85
N LEU A 181 5.86 3.11 3.17
CA LEU A 181 6.70 3.89 4.08
C LEU A 181 8.20 3.64 3.90
N LYS A 182 8.58 2.60 3.15
CA LYS A 182 9.95 2.11 3.07
C LYS A 182 10.52 1.91 4.49
N PHE A 183 9.77 1.24 5.36
CA PHE A 183 10.12 1.09 6.77
C PHE A 183 10.26 -0.40 7.12
N ARG A 184 11.48 -0.81 7.49
CA ARG A 184 11.79 -2.16 7.97
C ARG A 184 11.50 -2.24 9.46
N PHE A 185 10.35 -2.82 9.77
CA PHE A 185 10.01 -3.18 11.13
C PHE A 185 10.54 -4.59 11.43
N SER A 186 11.46 -4.71 12.38
CA SER A 186 11.89 -6.02 12.87
C SER A 186 10.82 -6.57 13.79
N PHE A 187 9.83 -7.30 13.22
CA PHE A 187 8.93 -8.09 14.05
C PHE A 187 9.79 -9.04 14.87
N PHE A 188 9.77 -8.92 16.19
CA PHE A 188 10.35 -9.93 17.06
C PHE A 188 9.61 -11.24 16.76
N THR A 189 10.24 -12.13 15.99
CA THR A 189 9.83 -13.54 15.96
C THR A 189 10.23 -14.12 17.31
N ALA A 190 9.48 -13.80 18.37
CA ALA A 190 9.49 -14.64 19.53
C ALA A 190 9.10 -16.06 19.05
N PRO A 191 9.84 -17.12 19.42
CA PRO A 191 9.48 -18.48 19.04
C PRO A 191 8.01 -18.71 19.41
N LEU A 192 7.21 -19.06 18.39
CA LEU A 192 5.76 -18.99 18.31
C LEU A 192 5.01 -20.02 19.21
N TRP A 193 5.58 -20.40 20.36
CA TRP A 193 5.06 -21.46 21.23
C TRP A 193 4.54 -20.96 22.59
N THR A 194 4.64 -19.67 22.90
CA THR A 194 4.25 -19.13 24.22
C THR A 194 3.10 -18.11 24.23
N LEU A 195 2.47 -17.79 23.08
CA LEU A 195 1.30 -16.89 23.05
C LEU A 195 0.12 -17.55 22.32
N PRO A 196 -0.99 -17.90 23.01
CA PRO A 196 -2.11 -18.65 22.44
C PRO A 196 -2.98 -17.94 21.38
N TRP A 197 -2.61 -16.74 20.90
CA TRP A 197 -3.55 -15.90 20.14
C TRP A 197 -3.06 -15.36 18.79
N TYR A 198 -1.87 -15.71 18.29
CA TYR A 198 -1.41 -15.19 17.00
C TYR A 198 -1.30 -16.27 15.93
N SER A 199 -2.36 -16.43 15.15
CA SER A 199 -2.38 -17.25 13.93
C SER A 199 -1.97 -16.40 12.72
N ARG A 200 -0.83 -16.79 12.14
CA ARG A 200 -0.37 -16.65 10.74
C ARG A 200 0.41 -15.40 10.33
N THR A 201 1.68 -15.69 10.11
CA THR A 201 2.80 -14.96 9.54
C THR A 201 2.65 -14.66 8.05
N VAL A 202 3.28 -13.59 7.59
CA VAL A 202 3.69 -13.43 6.20
C VAL A 202 5.15 -13.81 6.02
N SER A 203 5.32 -14.77 5.13
CA SER A 203 6.51 -14.99 4.34
C SER A 203 6.13 -14.63 2.91
N ASP A 204 6.70 -13.53 2.37
CA ASP A 204 7.22 -13.41 1.00
C ASP A 204 7.23 -11.95 0.53
N CYS A 205 8.40 -11.34 0.63
CA CYS A 205 8.80 -10.22 -0.23
C CYS A 205 10.15 -10.52 -0.91
N ARG A 206 10.53 -11.79 -1.08
CA ARG A 206 11.74 -12.18 -1.81
C ARG A 206 11.46 -13.36 -2.75
N THR A 207 11.84 -13.16 -4.00
CA THR A 207 12.01 -14.12 -5.11
C THR A 207 10.84 -14.30 -6.08
N ASN A 208 10.88 -13.52 -7.16
CA ASN A 208 10.55 -14.04 -8.49
C ASN A 208 11.61 -13.52 -9.49
N GLU A 209 12.81 -14.11 -9.44
CA GLU A 209 13.74 -14.15 -10.56
C GLU A 209 13.85 -15.61 -11.02
N GLY A 210 13.69 -15.84 -12.33
CA GLY A 210 13.26 -17.13 -12.87
C GLY A 210 14.31 -18.18 -13.19
N SER A 211 13.81 -19.25 -13.80
CA SER A 211 14.48 -20.28 -14.60
C SER A 211 13.32 -21.02 -15.29
N VAL A 212 13.00 -20.82 -16.57
CA VAL A 212 13.63 -21.42 -17.76
C VAL A 212 14.14 -22.84 -17.51
N ALA A 213 13.27 -23.81 -17.78
CA ALA A 213 13.52 -25.05 -18.51
C ALA A 213 12.21 -25.49 -19.16
#